data_AF-A0A9Q3EHJ6-F1
#
_entry.id   AF-A0A9Q3EHJ6-F1
#
_cell.length_a   1.000
_cell.length_b   1.000
_cell.length_c   1.000
_cell.angle_alpha   90.00
_cell.angle_beta   90.00
_cell.angle_gamma   90.00
#
_symmetry.space_group_name_H-M   'P 1'
#
loop_
_entity.id
_entity.type
_entity.pdbx_description
1 polymer ?
#
loop_
_entity_poly.entity_id
_entity_poly.type
_entity_poly.pdbx_seq_one_letter_code
_entity_poly.pdbx_strand_id
1 'polypeptide(L)'
;MECIRVIDMIKEDFELPDRLVTAILNTLFTRSAHRWYIKLRQAHEHQSWTWWKPQIINKWVNYAWRFKAETAFESSKFNADKDKALPWFFQQKN
;
A
#
# COMPACT_ATOMS: atom_id res chain seq x y z
N MET A 1 -4.56 5.39 -6.49
CA MET A 1 -5.98 5.76 -6.63
C MET A 1 -6.79 4.67 -7.31
N GLU A 2 -6.25 4.03 -8.35
CA GLU A 2 -6.91 2.94 -9.10
C GLU A 2 -7.45 1.79 -8.22
N CYS A 3 -6.67 1.29 -7.25
CA CYS A 3 -7.13 0.26 -6.31
C CYS A 3 -8.39 0.67 -5.52
N ILE A 4 -8.47 1.90 -5.01
CA ILE A 4 -9.66 2.37 -4.28
C ILE A 4 -10.86 2.49 -5.20
N ARG A 5 -10.66 2.98 -6.44
CA ARG A 5 -11.73 3.09 -7.44
C ARG A 5 -12.28 1.73 -7.85
N VAL A 6 -11.43 0.72 -8.03
CA VAL A 6 -11.86 -0.65 -8.33
C VAL A 6 -12.68 -1.24 -7.19
N ILE A 7 -12.28 -1.01 -5.94
CA ILE A 7 -13.06 -1.47 -4.77
C ILE A 7 -14.40 -0.73 -4.69
N ASP A 8 -14.45 0.56 -5.01
CA ASP A 8 -15.69 1.33 -5.08
C ASP A 8 -16.64 0.80 -6.15
N MET A 9 -16.14 0.53 -7.37
CA MET A 9 -16.92 -0.10 -8.44
C MET A 9 -17.47 -1.46 -8.01
N ILE A 10 -16.64 -2.34 -7.44
CA ILE A 10 -17.08 -3.66 -6.97
C ILE A 10 -18.14 -3.54 -5.85
N LYS A 11 -17.99 -2.56 -4.95
CA LYS A 11 -18.98 -2.33 -3.90
C LYS A 11 -20.32 -1.86 -4.48
N GLU A 12 -20.28 -1.00 -5.49
CA GLU A 12 -21.48 -0.47 -6.18
C GLU A 12 -22.15 -1.55 -7.04
N ASP A 13 -21.40 -2.22 -7.91
CA ASP A 13 -21.90 -3.23 -8.86
C ASP A 13 -22.57 -4.42 -8.17
N PHE A 14 -22.07 -4.80 -6.99
CA PHE A 14 -22.53 -5.97 -6.24
C PHE A 14 -23.23 -5.62 -4.92
N GLU A 15 -23.52 -4.34 -4.68
CA GLU A 15 -24.15 -3.83 -3.44
C GLU A 15 -23.51 -4.39 -2.15
N LEU A 16 -22.19 -4.51 -2.14
CA LEU A 16 -21.52 -5.28 -1.09
C LEU A 16 -21.60 -4.55 0.27
N PRO A 17 -22.00 -5.25 1.34
CA PRO A 17 -21.90 -4.72 2.69
C PRO A 17 -20.44 -4.51 3.09
N ASP A 18 -20.18 -3.52 3.94
CA ASP A 18 -18.82 -3.13 4.34
C ASP A 18 -18.01 -4.28 4.96
N ARG A 19 -18.67 -5.22 5.64
CA ARG A 19 -18.03 -6.44 6.17
C ARG A 19 -17.42 -7.32 5.06
N LEU A 20 -18.03 -7.37 3.88
CA LEU A 20 -17.51 -8.14 2.75
C LEU A 20 -16.39 -7.38 2.05
N VAL A 21 -16.56 -6.06 1.85
CA VAL A 21 -15.49 -5.20 1.31
C VAL A 21 -14.22 -5.31 2.17
N THR A 22 -14.36 -5.24 3.50
CA THR A 22 -13.22 -5.37 4.41
C THR A 22 -12.65 -6.78 4.48
N ALA A 23 -13.44 -7.83 4.22
CA ALA A 23 -12.95 -9.19 4.07
C ALA A 23 -12.13 -9.36 2.76
N ILE A 24 -12.55 -8.71 1.68
CA ILE A 24 -11.83 -8.68 0.39
C ILE A 24 -10.46 -7.98 0.55
N LEU A 25 -10.34 -6.96 1.40
CA LEU A 25 -9.04 -6.34 1.68
C LEU A 25 -7.99 -7.35 2.19
N ASN A 26 -8.42 -8.37 2.94
CA ASN A 26 -7.54 -9.42 3.43
C ASN A 26 -6.96 -10.27 2.28
N THR A 27 -7.68 -10.43 1.18
CA THR A 27 -7.22 -11.18 0.00
C THR A 27 -6.48 -10.30 -1.00
N LEU A 28 -6.86 -9.02 -1.13
CA LEU A 28 -6.20 -8.06 -2.03
C LEU A 28 -4.83 -7.63 -1.52
N PHE A 29 -4.67 -7.44 -0.21
CA PHE A 29 -3.40 -7.02 0.35
C PHE A 29 -2.45 -8.20 0.48
N THR A 30 -1.21 -8.00 0.03
CA THR A 30 -0.14 -8.99 0.11
C THR A 30 1.05 -8.42 0.88
N ARG A 31 1.89 -9.32 1.43
CA ARG A 31 3.16 -8.98 2.11
C ARG A 31 3.03 -7.85 3.15
N SER A 32 3.66 -6.70 2.90
CA SER A 32 3.72 -5.55 3.82
C SER A 32 2.36 -4.89 4.00
N ALA A 33 1.56 -4.80 2.93
CA ALA A 33 0.19 -4.30 2.99
C ALA A 33 -0.70 -5.21 3.83
N HIS A 34 -0.55 -6.53 3.69
CA HIS A 34 -1.30 -7.51 4.47
C HIS A 34 -1.00 -7.40 5.97
N ARG A 35 0.29 -7.36 6.34
CA ARG A 35 0.71 -7.17 7.74
C ARG A 35 0.19 -5.86 8.33
N TRP A 36 0.20 -4.78 7.56
CA TRP A 36 -0.35 -3.49 8.00
C TRP A 36 -1.86 -3.57 8.23
N TYR A 37 -2.60 -4.19 7.30
CA TYR A 37 -4.04 -4.40 7.42
C TYR A 37 -4.41 -5.21 8.66
N ILE A 38 -3.75 -6.35 8.90
CA ILE A 38 -4.02 -7.20 10.07
C ILE A 38 -3.81 -6.41 11.36
N LYS A 39 -2.69 -5.69 11.49
CA LYS A 39 -2.42 -4.86 12.67
C LYS A 39 -3.47 -3.78 12.89
N LEU A 40 -3.87 -3.08 11.83
CA LEU A 40 -4.84 -2.00 11.94
C LEU A 40 -6.25 -2.53 12.26
N ARG A 41 -6.63 -3.67 11.67
CA ARG A 41 -7.90 -4.36 11.95
C ARG A 41 -7.96 -4.91 13.36
N GLN A 42 -6.85 -5.39 13.91
CA GLN A 42 -6.78 -5.81 15.32
C GLN A 42 -6.93 -4.62 16.29
N ALA A 43 -6.40 -3.46 15.94
CA ALA A 43 -6.44 -2.27 16.80
C ALA A 43 -7.79 -1.53 16.77
N HIS A 44 -8.50 -1.55 15.64
CA HIS A 44 -9.74 -0.78 15.43
C HIS A 44 -10.97 -1.65 15.16
N GLU A 45 -10.84 -2.97 15.26
CA GLU A 45 -11.91 -3.95 15.05
C GLU A 45 -12.59 -3.82 13.67
N HIS A 46 -13.92 -3.96 13.64
CA HIS A 46 -14.74 -3.88 12.44
C HIS A 46 -15.08 -2.43 12.13
N GLN A 47 -14.45 -1.90 11.08
CA GLN A 47 -14.69 -0.54 10.60
C GLN A 47 -15.31 -0.53 9.21
N SER A 48 -16.03 0.55 8.91
CA SER A 48 -16.68 0.77 7.62
C SER A 48 -15.66 0.98 6.49
N TRP A 49 -16.09 0.76 5.24
CA TRP A 49 -15.26 1.06 4.08
C TRP A 49 -14.91 2.55 4.00
N THR A 50 -15.85 3.42 4.40
CA THR A 50 -15.62 4.87 4.50
C THR A 50 -14.50 5.22 5.47
N TRP A 51 -14.30 4.44 6.54
CA TRP A 51 -13.19 4.60 7.46
C TRP A 51 -11.87 4.06 6.88
N TRP A 52 -11.90 2.92 6.17
CA TRP A 52 -10.70 2.30 5.61
C TRP A 52 -10.05 3.13 4.49
N LYS A 53 -10.84 3.77 3.63
CA LYS A 53 -10.35 4.61 2.52
C LYS A 53 -9.26 5.60 2.94
N PRO A 54 -9.49 6.53 3.89
CA PRO A 54 -8.47 7.49 4.30
C PRO A 54 -7.25 6.83 4.93
N GLN A 55 -7.38 5.69 5.61
CA GLN A 55 -6.23 4.97 6.18
C GLN A 55 -5.30 4.43 5.08
N ILE A 56 -5.88 3.84 4.03
CA ILE A 56 -5.13 3.31 2.88
C ILE A 56 -4.45 4.48 2.14
N ILE A 57 -5.18 5.58 1.91
CA ILE A 57 -4.62 6.78 1.28
C ILE A 57 -3.46 7.34 2.10
N ASN A 58 -3.63 7.51 3.41
CA ASN A 58 -2.59 8.06 4.27
C ASN A 58 -1.36 7.15 4.39
N LYS A 59 -1.54 5.82 4.29
CA LYS A 59 -0.42 4.89 4.39
C LYS A 59 0.41 4.81 3.11
N TRP A 60 -0.24 4.76 1.95
CA TRP A 60 0.39 4.41 0.67
C TRP A 60 0.35 5.50 -0.40
N VAL A 61 -0.46 6.54 -0.19
CA VAL A 61 -0.66 7.64 -1.14
C VAL A 61 -0.28 8.99 -0.53
N ASN A 62 0.23 9.01 0.72
CA ASN A 62 0.71 10.23 1.33
C ASN A 62 1.95 10.77 0.61
N TYR A 63 1.93 12.07 0.32
CA TYR A 63 3.03 12.83 -0.26
C TYR A 63 4.36 12.59 0.46
N ALA A 64 4.34 12.46 1.79
CA ALA A 64 5.54 12.16 2.57
C ALA A 64 6.14 10.77 2.29
N TRP A 65 5.31 9.76 1.96
CA TRP A 65 5.82 8.45 1.57
C TRP A 65 6.42 8.49 0.17
N ARG A 66 5.76 9.16 -0.78
CA ARG A 66 6.30 9.39 -2.13
C ARG A 66 7.62 10.14 -2.09
N PHE A 67 7.68 11.25 -1.36
CA PHE A 67 8.89 12.03 -1.17
C PHE A 67 10.02 11.21 -0.55
N LYS A 68 9.74 10.36 0.44
CA LYS A 68 10.73 9.44 1.01
C LYS A 68 11.22 8.39 0.00
N ALA A 69 10.32 7.83 -0.81
CA ALA A 69 10.69 6.88 -1.85
C ALA A 69 11.55 7.54 -2.94
N GLU A 70 11.14 8.74 -3.39
CA GLU A 70 11.88 9.56 -4.35
C GLU A 70 13.26 9.94 -3.80
N THR A 71 13.33 10.42 -2.56
CA THR A 71 14.61 10.76 -1.90
C THR A 71 15.50 9.53 -1.74
N ALA A 72 14.95 8.38 -1.35
CA ALA A 72 15.72 7.14 -1.22
C ALA A 72 16.29 6.68 -2.58
N PHE A 73 15.50 6.83 -3.64
CA PHE A 73 15.96 6.56 -5.01
C PHE A 73 17.03 7.55 -5.46
N GLU A 74 16.82 8.85 -5.28
CA GLU A 74 17.78 9.91 -5.67
C GLU A 74 19.10 9.85 -4.90
N SER A 75 19.06 9.45 -3.64
CA SER A 75 20.25 9.27 -2.79
C SER A 75 20.99 7.96 -3.06
N SER A 76 20.29 6.96 -3.61
CA SER A 76 20.90 5.74 -4.11
C SER A 76 21.48 6.01 -5.49
N LYS A 77 22.62 6.71 -5.56
CA LYS A 77 23.40 6.87 -6.81
C LYS A 77 24.45 5.78 -6.90
N PHE A 78 24.60 5.20 -8.10
CA PHE A 78 25.65 4.22 -8.37
C PHE A 78 27.02 4.89 -8.26
N ASN A 79 27.89 4.34 -7.41
CA ASN A 79 29.28 4.74 -7.28
C ASN A 79 30.18 3.67 -7.90
N ALA A 80 30.81 3.97 -9.04
CA ALA A 80 31.64 3.00 -9.76
C ALA A 80 32.84 2.46 -8.97
N ASP A 81 33.31 3.20 -7.96
CA ASP A 81 34.45 2.81 -7.12
C ASP A 81 34.02 1.94 -5.92
N LYS A 82 32.74 1.98 -5.53
CA LYS A 82 32.23 1.34 -4.31
C LYS A 82 31.16 0.27 -4.57
N ASP A 83 30.39 0.41 -5.64
CA ASP A 83 29.22 -0.40 -5.91
C ASP A 83 29.47 -1.40 -7.04
N LYS A 84 28.97 -2.63 -6.85
CA LYS A 84 28.87 -3.60 -7.94
C LYS A 84 27.53 -3.37 -8.65
N ALA A 85 27.59 -3.19 -9.97
CA ALA A 85 26.44 -2.79 -10.79
C ALA A 85 25.23 -3.73 -10.65
N LEU A 86 25.44 -5.05 -10.66
CA LEU A 86 24.37 -6.04 -10.53
C LEU A 86 23.64 -5.98 -9.17
N PRO A 87 24.33 -6.08 -8.02
CA PRO A 87 23.68 -5.92 -6.71
C PRO A 87 22.98 -4.57 -6.52
N TRP A 88 23.63 -3.47 -6.92
CA TRP A 88 23.06 -2.13 -6.81
C TRP A 88 21.76 -1.98 -7.62
N PHE A 89 21.74 -2.53 -8.84
CA PHE A 89 20.55 -2.53 -9.68
C PHE A 89 19.39 -3.32 -9.08
N PHE A 90 19.66 -4.48 -8.46
CA PHE A 90 18.63 -5.27 -7.80
C PHE A 90 18.09 -4.63 -6.51
N GLN A 91 18.87 -3.78 -5.84
CA GLN A 91 18.41 -3.03 -4.66
C GLN A 91 17.37 -1.95 -5.00
N GLN A 92 17.31 -1.47 -6.25
CA GLN A 92 16.32 -0.48 -6.70
C GLN A 92 14.91 -1.07 -6.96
N LYS A 93 14.74 -2.40 -6.91
CA LYS A 93 13.49 -3.09 -7.27
C LYS A 93 12.60 -3.51 -6.09
N ASN A 94 13.00 -3.24 -4.85
CA ASN A 94 12.27 -3.60 -3.62
C ASN A 94 11.75 -2.38 -2.86
#